data_AF-A0A968JZ09-F1
#
_entry.id   AF-A0A968JZ09-F1
#
_cell.length_a   1.000
_cell.length_b   1.000
_cell.length_c   1.000
_cell.angle_alpha   90.00
_cell.angle_beta   90.00
_cell.angle_gamma   90.00
#
_symmetry.space_group_name_H-M   'P 1'
#
loop_
_entity.id
_entity.type
_entity.pdbx_description
1 polymer ?
#
loop_
_entity_poly.entity_id
_entity_poly.type
_entity_poly.pdbx_seq_one_letter_code
_entity_poly.pdbx_strand_id
1 'polypeptide(L)'
;MAPDGEVAGYALEWHDVTALRAHEKNVERLRQAIDQASTALMMIDDNHVITYVNEATVALLGRREAEIRTVFPDFSAKNLVGRHIDVFHAKPEHQRRMLADINKLPHKGTIRFAGLTFRTNVSAVMDGKGNRIGSTMEWQDVTEQVLAEEKIEKLIAAAVEGNLSDRLDASAWSGFIGSVGMGVNRLLDAVSEPIDSTARVASALARGDLTHEVSREFRGAFNTLGSSINHSIENLRGLLGQIQESAANISQAANELNEGNTNLSSRTEEQAAALEQSAATVEELTSTVRQNAANAAQANQLASAARDKAERGGDVVSRAVEAMAAINDSSRRIGDIIGVIDEIAFQTNLLALNAAVEAARAGDQGRGFAVVATEVRNLAQRSAGAAKEIKSLIRDSNARVDDGTRLVDHSGNTLKEIITQVKKVSDIIAEIAAASEEQASGIEQVNQAVGQMDQMTQQNAALVEQAAAASASLDDQARILERLVRNFDLGRSNPGGPEVGSEPKDKPRREPPKKAGALRGTSPVMPPPSASDGREWEEF
;
A
#
# COMPACT_ATOMS: atom_id res chain seq x y z
N MET A 1 -73.40 -68.18 -110.08
CA MET A 1 -73.42 -67.89 -111.53
C MET A 1 -74.02 -69.10 -112.24
N ALA A 2 -74.97 -68.87 -113.15
CA ALA A 2 -75.53 -69.89 -114.06
C ALA A 2 -74.71 -69.94 -115.38
N PRO A 3 -74.82 -71.00 -116.22
CA PRO A 3 -73.93 -71.26 -117.36
C PRO A 3 -74.00 -70.26 -118.53
N ASP A 4 -74.90 -69.29 -118.48
CA ASP A 4 -75.24 -68.29 -119.50
C ASP A 4 -74.75 -66.86 -119.17
N GLY A 5 -73.98 -66.68 -118.10
CA GLY A 5 -73.23 -65.43 -117.88
C GLY A 5 -74.05 -64.23 -117.37
N GLU A 6 -75.35 -64.39 -117.10
CA GLU A 6 -76.13 -63.38 -116.36
C GLU A 6 -75.86 -63.49 -114.85
N VAL A 7 -75.53 -62.35 -114.22
CA VAL A 7 -75.32 -62.24 -112.77
C VAL A 7 -76.68 -62.32 -112.07
N ALA A 8 -76.96 -63.46 -111.43
CA ALA A 8 -78.20 -63.76 -110.70
C ALA A 8 -78.37 -63.01 -109.36
N GLY A 9 -77.68 -61.89 -109.15
CA GLY A 9 -77.74 -61.06 -107.94
C GLY A 9 -76.50 -61.13 -107.03
N TYR A 10 -76.34 -60.09 -106.20
CA TYR A 10 -75.29 -59.98 -105.19
C TYR A 10 -75.78 -60.58 -103.86
N ALA A 11 -74.96 -61.38 -103.21
CA ALA A 11 -75.15 -61.76 -101.80
C ALA A 11 -74.40 -60.75 -100.93
N LEU A 12 -75.07 -60.23 -99.89
CA LEU A 12 -74.52 -59.28 -98.94
C LEU A 12 -74.58 -59.91 -97.55
N GLU A 13 -73.42 -60.08 -96.91
CA GLU A 13 -73.30 -60.65 -95.56
C GLU A 13 -73.05 -59.53 -94.55
N TRP A 14 -73.89 -59.44 -93.51
CA TRP A 14 -73.69 -58.52 -92.38
C TRP A 14 -73.22 -59.32 -91.16
N HIS A 15 -72.21 -58.83 -90.45
CA HIS A 15 -71.84 -59.30 -89.11
C HIS A 15 -72.16 -58.21 -88.08
N ASP A 16 -72.89 -58.55 -87.02
CA ASP A 16 -73.10 -57.64 -85.88
C ASP A 16 -71.81 -57.58 -85.04
N VAL A 17 -71.09 -56.47 -85.19
CA VAL A 17 -69.82 -56.19 -84.48
C VAL A 17 -70.02 -55.23 -83.30
N THR A 18 -71.25 -54.95 -82.87
CA THR A 18 -71.54 -53.90 -81.88
C THR A 18 -70.93 -54.23 -80.51
N ALA A 19 -71.09 -55.46 -80.03
CA ALA A 19 -70.53 -55.89 -78.75
C ALA A 19 -68.99 -55.99 -78.80
N LEU A 20 -68.43 -56.43 -79.93
CA LEU A 20 -66.99 -56.50 -80.14
C LEU A 20 -66.36 -55.11 -80.14
N ARG A 21 -66.94 -54.14 -80.87
CA ARG A 21 -66.48 -52.75 -80.87
C ARG A 21 -66.65 -52.05 -79.53
N ALA A 22 -67.71 -52.38 -78.77
CA ALA A 22 -67.88 -51.85 -77.41
C ALA A 22 -66.78 -52.37 -76.45
N HIS A 23 -66.40 -53.64 -76.57
CA HIS A 23 -65.29 -54.22 -75.82
C HIS A 23 -63.94 -53.62 -76.24
N GLU A 24 -63.65 -53.52 -77.55
CA GLU A 24 -62.45 -52.86 -78.09
C GLU A 24 -62.34 -51.41 -77.57
N LYS A 25 -63.43 -50.64 -77.63
CA LYS A 25 -63.46 -49.25 -77.15
C LYS A 25 -63.25 -49.12 -75.64
N ASN A 26 -63.65 -50.13 -74.85
CA ASN A 26 -63.42 -50.15 -73.41
C ASN A 26 -61.96 -50.51 -73.07
N VAL A 27 -61.36 -51.47 -73.78
CA VAL A 27 -59.93 -51.79 -73.66
C VAL A 27 -59.07 -50.59 -74.08
N GLU A 28 -59.44 -49.91 -75.18
CA GLU A 28 -58.80 -48.67 -75.64
C GLU A 28 -58.89 -47.57 -74.57
N ARG A 29 -60.05 -47.39 -73.92
CA ARG A 29 -60.23 -46.40 -72.84
C ARG A 29 -59.37 -46.70 -71.62
N LEU A 30 -59.31 -47.95 -71.17
CA LEU A 30 -58.48 -48.34 -70.02
C LEU A 30 -56.99 -48.19 -70.33
N ARG A 31 -56.57 -48.57 -71.54
CA ARG A 31 -55.20 -48.36 -72.01
C ARG A 31 -54.85 -46.87 -72.04
N GLN A 32 -55.71 -46.03 -72.60
CA GLN A 32 -55.52 -44.57 -72.62
C GLN A 32 -55.45 -43.96 -71.21
N ALA A 33 -56.24 -44.47 -70.25
CA ALA A 33 -56.20 -44.01 -68.86
C ALA A 33 -54.86 -44.32 -68.17
N ILE A 34 -54.26 -45.49 -68.48
CA ILE A 34 -52.94 -45.87 -67.97
C ILE A 34 -51.83 -45.11 -68.70
N ASP A 35 -51.96 -44.89 -70.03
CA ASP A 35 -51.01 -44.12 -70.83
C ASP A 35 -50.86 -42.68 -70.32
N GLN A 36 -51.98 -42.05 -69.93
CA GLN A 36 -52.02 -40.68 -69.40
C GLN A 36 -51.80 -40.58 -67.89
N ALA A 37 -51.60 -41.70 -67.19
CA ALA A 37 -51.32 -41.68 -65.76
C ALA A 37 -49.95 -41.03 -65.49
N SER A 38 -49.88 -40.14 -64.50
CA SER A 38 -48.63 -39.47 -64.11
C SER A 38 -47.61 -40.41 -63.44
N THR A 39 -48.08 -41.55 -62.93
CA THR A 39 -47.23 -42.56 -62.30
C THR A 39 -46.55 -43.40 -63.36
N ALA A 40 -45.23 -43.52 -63.30
CA ALA A 40 -44.48 -44.41 -64.18
C ALA A 40 -44.86 -45.87 -63.89
N LEU A 41 -45.57 -46.50 -64.82
CA LEU A 41 -46.01 -47.89 -64.79
C LEU A 41 -45.42 -48.73 -65.92
N MET A 42 -44.92 -49.91 -65.57
CA MET A 42 -44.48 -50.97 -66.48
C MET A 42 -45.23 -52.27 -66.18
N MET A 43 -45.54 -53.07 -67.21
CA MET A 43 -46.14 -54.39 -67.05
C MET A 43 -45.31 -55.46 -67.74
N ILE A 44 -45.28 -56.64 -67.13
CA ILE A 44 -44.64 -57.84 -67.66
C ILE A 44 -45.66 -58.98 -67.74
N ASP A 45 -45.47 -59.91 -68.67
CA ASP A 45 -46.19 -61.19 -68.69
C ASP A 45 -45.58 -62.22 -67.71
N ASP A 46 -46.17 -63.43 -67.66
CA ASP A 46 -45.65 -64.55 -66.85
C ASP A 46 -44.27 -65.05 -67.29
N ASN A 47 -43.86 -64.75 -68.53
CA ASN A 47 -42.52 -65.03 -69.02
C ASN A 47 -41.53 -63.90 -68.68
N HIS A 48 -41.96 -62.90 -67.89
CA HIS A 48 -41.15 -61.76 -67.48
C HIS A 48 -40.67 -60.88 -68.64
N VAL A 49 -41.41 -60.91 -69.76
CA VAL A 49 -41.23 -60.02 -70.90
C VAL A 49 -42.07 -58.77 -70.68
N ILE A 50 -41.48 -57.60 -70.89
CA ILE A 50 -42.17 -56.32 -70.77
C ILE A 50 -43.24 -56.24 -71.86
N THR A 51 -44.51 -56.25 -71.46
CA THR A 51 -45.65 -56.20 -72.38
C THR A 51 -46.14 -54.77 -72.59
N TYR A 52 -45.91 -53.89 -71.62
CA TYR A 52 -46.41 -52.52 -71.67
C TYR A 52 -45.58 -51.56 -70.80
N VAL A 53 -45.46 -50.32 -71.27
CA VAL A 53 -44.94 -49.16 -70.51
C VAL A 53 -45.76 -47.94 -70.87
N ASN A 54 -46.11 -47.12 -69.89
CA ASN A 54 -46.80 -45.86 -70.15
C ASN A 54 -45.83 -44.70 -70.47
N GLU A 55 -46.37 -43.57 -70.92
CA GLU A 55 -45.57 -42.39 -71.29
C GLU A 55 -44.74 -41.87 -70.11
N ALA A 56 -45.28 -41.92 -68.88
CA ALA A 56 -44.57 -41.50 -67.67
C ALA A 56 -43.31 -42.35 -67.41
N THR A 57 -43.36 -43.66 -67.66
CA THR A 57 -42.18 -44.55 -67.54
C THR A 57 -41.12 -44.23 -68.59
N VAL A 58 -41.54 -44.06 -69.84
CA VAL A 58 -40.63 -43.71 -70.93
C VAL A 58 -39.98 -42.34 -70.69
N ALA A 59 -40.74 -41.36 -70.20
CA ALA A 59 -40.23 -40.04 -69.86
C ALA A 59 -39.27 -40.08 -68.64
N LEU A 60 -39.63 -40.80 -67.58
CA LEU A 60 -38.80 -40.94 -66.37
C LEU A 60 -37.47 -41.61 -66.69
N LEU A 61 -37.50 -42.79 -67.32
CA LEU A 61 -36.29 -43.52 -67.66
C LEU A 61 -35.53 -42.86 -68.80
N GLY A 62 -36.20 -42.15 -69.71
CA GLY A 62 -35.59 -41.38 -70.79
C GLY A 62 -34.76 -40.20 -70.29
N ARG A 63 -35.26 -39.44 -69.31
CA ARG A 63 -34.49 -38.34 -68.69
C ARG A 63 -33.22 -38.81 -67.99
N ARG A 64 -33.23 -40.05 -67.51
CA ARG A 64 -32.13 -40.70 -66.79
C ARG A 64 -31.33 -41.68 -67.68
N GLU A 65 -31.64 -41.76 -68.96
CA GLU A 65 -31.14 -42.80 -69.87
C GLU A 65 -29.61 -42.80 -69.97
N ALA A 66 -28.98 -41.62 -69.98
CA ALA A 66 -27.53 -41.48 -70.01
C ALA A 66 -26.86 -42.08 -68.76
N GLU A 67 -27.43 -41.86 -67.59
CA GLU A 67 -26.94 -42.41 -66.31
C GLU A 67 -27.19 -43.91 -66.26
N ILE A 68 -28.39 -44.36 -66.64
CA ILE A 68 -28.74 -45.79 -66.68
C ILE A 68 -27.79 -46.56 -67.62
N ARG A 69 -27.41 -45.98 -68.77
CA ARG A 69 -26.47 -46.59 -69.74
C ARG A 69 -25.05 -46.79 -69.20
N THR A 70 -24.67 -46.10 -68.12
CA THR A 70 -23.38 -46.36 -67.45
C THR A 70 -23.31 -47.76 -66.83
N VAL A 71 -24.46 -48.32 -66.45
CA VAL A 71 -24.57 -49.67 -65.88
C VAL A 71 -25.14 -50.65 -66.91
N PHE A 72 -26.04 -50.18 -67.79
CA PHE A 72 -26.70 -51.00 -68.81
C PHE A 72 -26.49 -50.39 -70.22
N PRO A 73 -25.35 -50.64 -70.90
CA PRO A 73 -24.98 -49.95 -72.15
C PRO A 73 -26.03 -50.01 -73.26
N ASP A 74 -26.73 -51.14 -73.38
CA ASP A 74 -27.76 -51.38 -74.40
C ASP A 74 -29.16 -50.89 -74.00
N PHE A 75 -29.28 -50.17 -72.87
CA PHE A 75 -30.55 -49.67 -72.37
C PHE A 75 -31.14 -48.61 -73.30
N SER A 76 -32.43 -48.76 -73.63
CA SER A 76 -33.19 -47.75 -74.34
C SER A 76 -34.59 -47.60 -73.79
N ALA A 77 -34.93 -46.40 -73.31
CA ALA A 77 -36.23 -46.12 -72.70
C ALA A 77 -37.39 -46.26 -73.70
N LYS A 78 -37.14 -46.05 -75.00
CA LYS A 78 -38.14 -46.21 -76.07
C LYS A 78 -38.33 -47.66 -76.51
N ASN A 79 -37.34 -48.53 -76.29
CA ASN A 79 -37.32 -49.91 -76.76
C ASN A 79 -37.38 -50.91 -75.58
N LEU A 80 -38.25 -50.65 -74.61
CA LEU A 80 -38.42 -51.51 -73.43
C LEU A 80 -39.41 -52.67 -73.69
N VAL A 81 -40.48 -52.42 -74.44
CA VAL A 81 -41.49 -53.44 -74.74
C VAL A 81 -40.87 -54.58 -75.57
N GLY A 82 -41.17 -55.81 -75.20
CA GLY A 82 -40.64 -57.03 -75.81
C GLY A 82 -39.29 -57.48 -75.25
N ARG A 83 -38.65 -56.70 -74.36
CA ARG A 83 -37.42 -57.13 -73.67
C ARG A 83 -37.74 -57.94 -72.41
N HIS A 84 -36.88 -58.89 -72.10
CA HIS A 84 -36.93 -59.68 -70.87
C HIS A 84 -36.28 -58.92 -69.71
N ILE A 85 -36.91 -58.83 -68.54
CA ILE A 85 -36.40 -57.99 -67.42
C ILE A 85 -35.08 -58.46 -66.81
N ASP A 86 -34.72 -59.73 -66.98
CA ASP A 86 -33.46 -60.31 -66.50
C ASP A 86 -32.22 -59.51 -66.91
N VAL A 87 -32.25 -58.89 -68.09
CA VAL A 87 -31.13 -58.07 -68.58
C VAL A 87 -30.86 -56.85 -67.68
N PHE A 88 -31.82 -56.48 -66.82
CA PHE A 88 -31.72 -55.36 -65.89
C PHE A 88 -31.47 -55.80 -64.43
N HIS A 89 -31.23 -57.09 -64.17
CA HIS A 89 -31.05 -57.61 -62.83
C HIS A 89 -29.74 -58.39 -62.70
N ALA A 90 -28.91 -58.03 -61.71
CA ALA A 90 -27.64 -58.73 -61.46
C ALA A 90 -27.83 -60.21 -61.06
N LYS A 91 -28.97 -60.56 -60.45
CA LYS A 91 -29.32 -61.93 -60.04
C LYS A 91 -30.76 -62.27 -60.44
N PRO A 92 -31.05 -62.50 -61.73
CA PRO A 92 -32.43 -62.60 -62.21
C PRO A 92 -33.27 -63.69 -61.54
N GLU A 93 -32.63 -64.79 -61.12
CA GLU A 93 -33.25 -65.87 -60.36
C GLU A 93 -33.90 -65.43 -59.05
N HIS A 94 -33.41 -64.35 -58.44
CA HIS A 94 -34.00 -63.79 -57.23
C HIS A 94 -35.33 -63.10 -57.55
N GLN A 95 -35.36 -62.24 -58.57
CA GLN A 95 -36.57 -61.54 -58.99
C GLN A 95 -37.63 -62.50 -59.53
N ARG A 96 -37.24 -63.48 -60.36
CA ARG A 96 -38.16 -64.53 -60.82
C ARG A 96 -38.83 -65.26 -59.64
N ARG A 97 -38.07 -65.66 -58.63
CA ARG A 97 -38.61 -66.30 -57.40
C ARG A 97 -39.51 -65.38 -56.59
N MET A 98 -39.19 -64.09 -56.51
CA MET A 98 -40.01 -63.11 -55.79
C MET A 98 -41.33 -62.88 -56.52
N LEU A 99 -41.30 -62.71 -57.84
CA LEU A 99 -42.48 -62.45 -58.68
C LEU A 99 -43.39 -63.67 -58.81
N ALA A 100 -42.85 -64.88 -58.69
CA ALA A 100 -43.62 -66.13 -58.71
C ALA A 100 -44.46 -66.36 -57.43
N ASP A 101 -44.04 -65.78 -56.29
CA ASP A 101 -44.74 -65.93 -55.02
C ASP A 101 -45.75 -64.80 -54.83
N ILE A 102 -47.01 -65.08 -55.14
CA ILE A 102 -48.08 -64.07 -55.08
C ILE A 102 -48.28 -63.47 -53.69
N ASN A 103 -47.94 -64.21 -52.61
CA ASN A 103 -48.08 -63.71 -51.24
C ASN A 103 -47.05 -62.62 -50.91
N LYS A 104 -46.03 -62.45 -51.74
CA LYS A 104 -45.03 -61.37 -51.62
C LYS A 104 -45.42 -60.13 -52.41
N LEU A 105 -46.55 -60.14 -53.12
CA LEU A 105 -47.06 -59.02 -53.90
C LEU A 105 -48.31 -58.40 -53.19
N PRO A 106 -48.40 -57.07 -53.05
CA PRO A 106 -47.49 -56.08 -53.60
C PRO A 106 -46.14 -55.97 -52.83
N HIS A 107 -45.04 -55.91 -53.57
CA HIS A 107 -43.70 -55.73 -53.02
C HIS A 107 -43.24 -54.28 -53.19
N LYS A 108 -42.98 -53.59 -52.07
CA LYS A 108 -42.35 -52.27 -52.07
C LYS A 108 -40.86 -52.41 -51.81
N GLY A 109 -40.05 -51.80 -52.68
CA GLY A 109 -38.59 -51.85 -52.57
C GLY A 109 -37.94 -50.57 -53.06
N THR A 110 -36.69 -50.35 -52.66
CA THR A 110 -35.87 -49.24 -53.14
C THR A 110 -34.75 -49.81 -53.98
N ILE A 111 -34.65 -49.39 -55.24
CA ILE A 111 -33.58 -49.78 -56.16
C ILE A 111 -32.59 -48.63 -56.27
N ARG A 112 -31.31 -48.93 -56.08
CA ARG A 112 -30.21 -47.96 -56.22
C ARG A 112 -29.21 -48.46 -57.25
N PHE A 113 -28.97 -47.66 -58.29
CA PHE A 113 -28.00 -47.98 -59.34
C PHE A 113 -27.62 -46.71 -60.11
N ALA A 114 -26.40 -46.67 -60.68
CA ALA A 114 -25.91 -45.51 -61.45
C ALA A 114 -26.02 -44.15 -60.74
N GLY A 115 -25.99 -44.13 -59.40
CA GLY A 115 -26.22 -42.91 -58.60
C GLY A 115 -27.68 -42.49 -58.46
N LEU A 116 -28.62 -43.25 -59.02
CA LEU A 116 -30.06 -43.03 -58.97
C LEU A 116 -30.71 -43.88 -57.88
N THR A 117 -31.78 -43.37 -57.30
CA THR A 117 -32.61 -44.05 -56.31
C THR A 117 -34.06 -44.01 -56.73
N PHE A 118 -34.63 -45.18 -57.02
CA PHE A 118 -36.03 -45.35 -57.35
C PHE A 118 -36.75 -46.10 -56.23
N ARG A 119 -37.89 -45.58 -55.78
CA ARG A 119 -38.85 -46.37 -55.00
C ARG A 119 -39.74 -47.12 -55.97
N THR A 120 -39.96 -48.39 -55.70
CA THR A 120 -40.67 -49.29 -56.59
C THR A 120 -41.77 -50.01 -55.84
N ASN A 121 -42.88 -50.25 -56.53
CA ASN A 121 -44.01 -51.00 -56.01
C ASN A 121 -44.45 -51.98 -57.10
N VAL A 122 -44.27 -53.28 -56.85
CA VAL A 122 -44.62 -54.34 -57.79
C VAL A 122 -45.89 -55.02 -57.33
N SER A 123 -46.92 -55.13 -58.18
CA SER A 123 -48.18 -55.82 -57.88
C SER A 123 -48.47 -56.93 -58.89
N ALA A 124 -49.24 -57.95 -58.51
CA ALA A 124 -49.68 -59.00 -59.44
C ALA A 124 -50.84 -58.51 -60.32
N VAL A 125 -50.87 -58.95 -61.58
CA VAL A 125 -51.98 -58.72 -62.51
C VAL A 125 -52.74 -60.04 -62.70
N MET A 126 -54.06 -60.00 -62.53
CA MET A 126 -54.93 -61.17 -62.59
C MET A 126 -55.92 -61.06 -63.76
N ASP A 127 -56.28 -62.18 -64.39
CA ASP A 127 -57.35 -62.26 -65.37
C ASP A 127 -58.74 -62.25 -64.70
N GLY A 128 -59.80 -62.18 -65.52
CA GLY A 128 -61.20 -62.24 -65.05
C GLY A 128 -61.63 -63.57 -64.43
N LYS A 129 -60.76 -64.60 -64.42
CA LYS A 129 -60.97 -65.91 -63.81
C LYS A 129 -60.11 -66.10 -62.54
N GLY A 130 -59.33 -65.09 -62.15
CA GLY A 130 -58.45 -65.12 -60.98
C GLY A 130 -57.08 -65.75 -61.20
N ASN A 131 -56.71 -66.10 -62.43
CA ASN A 131 -55.35 -66.57 -62.75
C ASN A 131 -54.41 -65.39 -62.91
N ARG A 132 -53.15 -65.56 -62.48
CA ARG A 132 -52.10 -64.57 -62.75
C ARG A 132 -51.81 -64.52 -64.25
N ILE A 133 -51.65 -63.30 -64.76
CA ILE A 133 -51.27 -63.03 -66.16
C ILE A 133 -50.03 -62.15 -66.27
N GLY A 134 -49.47 -61.71 -65.13
CA GLY A 134 -48.28 -60.87 -65.11
C GLY A 134 -48.09 -60.10 -63.81
N SER A 135 -47.27 -59.04 -63.90
CA SER A 135 -47.02 -58.10 -62.80
C SER A 135 -46.96 -56.66 -63.33
N THR A 136 -47.48 -55.72 -62.55
CA THR A 136 -47.28 -54.28 -62.75
C THR A 136 -46.18 -53.79 -61.83
N MET A 137 -45.43 -52.79 -62.27
CA MET A 137 -44.39 -52.15 -61.48
C MET A 137 -44.50 -50.65 -61.61
N GLU A 138 -44.65 -49.98 -60.48
CA GLU A 138 -44.64 -48.53 -60.35
C GLU A 138 -43.26 -48.07 -59.88
N TRP A 139 -42.75 -47.00 -60.47
CA TRP A 139 -41.45 -46.43 -60.11
C TRP A 139 -41.61 -44.95 -59.78
N GLN A 140 -40.91 -44.50 -58.75
CA GLN A 140 -40.79 -43.10 -58.38
C GLN A 140 -39.31 -42.75 -58.23
N ASP A 141 -38.82 -41.80 -59.03
CA ASP A 141 -37.48 -41.24 -58.85
C ASP A 141 -37.46 -40.40 -57.58
N VAL A 142 -36.68 -40.84 -56.58
CA VAL A 142 -36.47 -40.13 -55.32
C VAL A 142 -35.00 -39.77 -55.12
N THR A 143 -34.21 -39.78 -56.20
CA THR A 143 -32.76 -39.55 -56.16
C THR A 143 -32.42 -38.21 -55.50
N GLU A 144 -33.03 -37.14 -56.00
CA GLU A 144 -32.79 -35.79 -55.47
C GLU A 144 -33.25 -35.65 -54.02
N GLN A 145 -34.34 -36.33 -53.64
CA GLN A 145 -34.83 -36.33 -52.27
C GLN A 145 -33.83 -36.98 -51.32
N VAL A 146 -33.36 -38.19 -51.63
CA VAL A 146 -32.44 -38.93 -50.76
C VAL A 146 -31.10 -38.22 -50.64
N LEU A 147 -30.57 -37.67 -51.75
CA LEU A 147 -29.33 -36.89 -51.72
C LEU A 147 -29.48 -35.62 -50.87
N ALA A 148 -30.65 -34.99 -50.88
CA ALA A 148 -30.91 -33.84 -50.04
C ALA A 148 -30.97 -34.19 -48.55
N GLU A 149 -31.68 -35.28 -48.21
CA GLU A 149 -31.74 -35.82 -46.85
C GLU A 149 -30.33 -36.09 -46.31
N GLU A 150 -29.48 -36.79 -47.08
CA GLU A 150 -28.09 -37.08 -46.69
C GLU A 150 -27.24 -35.81 -46.50
N LYS A 151 -27.40 -34.79 -47.36
CA LYS A 151 -26.66 -33.52 -47.22
C LYS A 151 -27.14 -32.69 -46.03
N ILE A 152 -28.44 -32.64 -45.79
CA ILE A 152 -29.03 -31.96 -44.63
C ILE A 152 -28.53 -32.61 -43.34
N GLU A 153 -28.57 -33.94 -43.25
CA GLU A 153 -28.09 -34.69 -42.09
C GLU A 153 -26.62 -34.42 -41.82
N LYS A 154 -25.77 -34.45 -42.85
CA LYS A 154 -24.34 -34.12 -42.72
C LYS A 154 -24.10 -32.71 -42.21
N LEU A 155 -24.83 -31.72 -42.71
CA LEU A 155 -24.67 -30.34 -42.25
C LEU A 155 -25.12 -30.16 -40.80
N ILE A 156 -26.23 -30.81 -40.40
CA ILE A 156 -26.70 -30.77 -39.01
C ILE A 156 -25.66 -31.42 -38.10
N ALA A 157 -25.08 -32.57 -38.48
CA ALA A 157 -24.02 -33.21 -37.72
C ALA A 157 -22.79 -32.29 -37.56
N ALA A 158 -22.34 -31.64 -38.63
CA ALA A 158 -21.25 -30.68 -38.58
C ALA A 158 -21.57 -29.48 -37.64
N ALA A 159 -22.80 -28.97 -37.67
CA ALA A 159 -23.24 -27.89 -36.80
C ALA A 159 -23.27 -28.28 -35.32
N VAL A 160 -23.65 -29.52 -35.01
CA VAL A 160 -23.59 -30.08 -33.65
C VAL A 160 -22.15 -30.17 -33.15
N GLU A 161 -21.20 -30.44 -34.04
CA GLU A 161 -19.75 -30.43 -33.74
C GLU A 161 -19.14 -29.02 -33.68
N GLY A 162 -19.95 -27.97 -33.89
CA GLY A 162 -19.51 -26.57 -33.83
C GLY A 162 -19.03 -25.98 -35.16
N ASN A 163 -19.11 -26.72 -36.27
CA ASN A 163 -18.89 -26.14 -37.60
C ASN A 163 -20.17 -25.45 -38.09
N LEU A 164 -20.22 -24.14 -37.88
CA LEU A 164 -21.36 -23.30 -38.24
C LEU A 164 -21.14 -22.48 -39.53
N SER A 165 -20.05 -22.71 -40.27
CA SER A 165 -19.69 -21.94 -41.46
C SER A 165 -20.27 -22.54 -42.75
N ASP A 166 -20.52 -23.84 -42.78
CA ASP A 166 -21.02 -24.53 -43.97
C ASP A 166 -22.50 -24.24 -44.26
N ARG A 167 -22.88 -24.24 -45.54
CA ARG A 167 -24.26 -23.99 -45.99
C ARG A 167 -24.69 -24.97 -47.07
N LEU A 168 -25.98 -25.31 -47.08
CA LEU A 168 -26.59 -26.07 -48.18
C LEU A 168 -26.79 -25.17 -49.38
N ASP A 169 -26.52 -25.70 -50.58
CA ASP A 169 -27.04 -25.12 -51.81
C ASP A 169 -28.53 -25.47 -51.95
N ALA A 170 -29.37 -24.71 -51.24
CA ALA A 170 -30.81 -24.93 -51.25
C ALA A 170 -31.46 -24.65 -52.62
N SER A 171 -30.75 -23.99 -53.54
CA SER A 171 -31.23 -23.73 -54.90
C SER A 171 -31.22 -24.99 -55.78
N ALA A 172 -30.43 -25.99 -55.40
CA ALA A 172 -30.37 -27.29 -56.07
C ALA A 172 -31.65 -28.14 -55.87
N TRP A 173 -32.54 -27.74 -54.96
CA TRP A 173 -33.79 -28.46 -54.65
C TRP A 173 -35.01 -27.55 -54.72
N SER A 174 -36.14 -28.11 -55.14
CA SER A 174 -37.42 -27.40 -55.22
C SER A 174 -38.43 -27.95 -54.21
N GLY A 175 -39.54 -27.22 -54.00
CA GLY A 175 -40.62 -27.62 -53.10
C GLY A 175 -40.18 -27.65 -51.62
N PHE A 176 -40.67 -28.64 -50.88
CA PHE A 176 -40.45 -28.76 -49.43
C PHE A 176 -38.96 -28.93 -49.06
N ILE A 177 -38.18 -29.65 -49.87
CA ILE A 177 -36.78 -29.93 -49.57
C ILE A 177 -35.94 -28.64 -49.67
N GLY A 178 -36.18 -27.83 -50.69
CA GLY A 178 -35.55 -26.50 -50.82
C GLY A 178 -35.91 -25.59 -49.64
N SER A 179 -37.17 -25.61 -49.18
CA SER A 179 -37.59 -24.79 -48.04
C SER A 179 -36.96 -25.24 -46.71
N VAL A 180 -36.78 -26.55 -46.50
CA VAL A 180 -36.02 -27.10 -45.37
C VAL A 180 -34.56 -26.67 -45.45
N GLY A 181 -33.90 -26.81 -46.61
CA GLY A 181 -32.50 -26.39 -46.79
C GLY A 181 -32.28 -24.89 -46.49
N MET A 182 -33.16 -24.02 -46.99
CA MET A 182 -33.15 -22.59 -46.65
C MET A 182 -33.44 -22.33 -45.16
N GLY A 183 -34.30 -23.14 -44.54
CA GLY A 183 -34.59 -23.09 -43.10
C GLY A 183 -33.35 -23.39 -42.26
N VAL A 184 -32.63 -24.46 -42.60
CA VAL A 184 -31.38 -24.86 -41.93
C VAL A 184 -30.32 -23.77 -42.09
N ASN A 185 -30.10 -23.24 -43.29
CA ASN A 185 -29.14 -22.15 -43.51
C ASN A 185 -29.47 -20.92 -42.67
N ARG A 186 -30.74 -20.49 -42.63
CA ARG A 186 -31.16 -19.34 -41.80
C ARG A 186 -30.97 -19.58 -40.30
N LEU A 187 -31.17 -20.82 -39.84
CA LEU A 187 -30.89 -21.19 -38.46
C LEU A 187 -29.39 -21.09 -38.17
N LEU A 188 -28.54 -21.61 -39.06
CA LEU A 188 -27.09 -21.52 -38.91
C LEU A 188 -26.60 -20.08 -38.93
N ASP A 189 -27.11 -19.23 -39.83
CA ASP A 189 -26.79 -17.80 -39.87
C ASP A 189 -27.17 -17.10 -38.55
N ALA A 190 -28.34 -17.44 -38.00
CA ALA A 190 -28.83 -16.86 -36.75
C ALA A 190 -28.01 -17.28 -35.52
N VAL A 191 -27.32 -18.42 -35.57
CA VAL A 191 -26.49 -18.94 -34.48
C VAL A 191 -25.01 -18.59 -34.66
N SER A 192 -24.47 -18.66 -35.88
CA SER A 192 -23.04 -18.48 -36.15
C SER A 192 -22.58 -17.07 -35.80
N GLU A 193 -23.33 -16.05 -36.20
CA GLU A 193 -22.91 -14.67 -36.02
C GLU A 193 -22.82 -14.23 -34.55
N PRO A 194 -23.81 -14.50 -33.67
CA PRO A 194 -23.66 -14.22 -32.24
C PRO A 194 -22.49 -14.97 -31.60
N ILE A 195 -22.28 -16.23 -31.95
CA ILE A 195 -21.18 -17.05 -31.41
C ILE A 195 -19.83 -16.49 -31.85
N ASP A 196 -19.64 -16.16 -33.12
CA ASP A 196 -18.38 -15.59 -33.62
C ASP A 196 -18.08 -14.23 -32.99
N SER A 197 -19.10 -13.36 -32.86
CA SER A 197 -18.93 -12.03 -32.27
C SER A 197 -18.54 -12.13 -30.80
N THR A 198 -19.22 -12.98 -30.03
CA THR A 198 -18.94 -13.19 -28.61
C THR A 198 -17.60 -13.91 -28.38
N ALA A 199 -17.24 -14.89 -29.22
CA ALA A 199 -15.95 -15.57 -29.19
C ALA A 199 -14.78 -14.61 -29.46
N ARG A 200 -14.94 -13.69 -30.42
CA ARG A 200 -13.93 -12.65 -30.71
C ARG A 200 -13.71 -11.72 -29.51
N VAL A 201 -14.79 -11.24 -28.91
CA VAL A 201 -14.72 -10.34 -27.73
C VAL A 201 -14.14 -11.08 -26.52
N ALA A 202 -14.57 -12.33 -26.27
CA ALA A 202 -14.00 -13.16 -25.21
C ALA A 202 -12.50 -13.43 -25.43
N SER A 203 -12.08 -13.63 -26.68
CA SER A 203 -10.67 -13.79 -27.04
C SER A 203 -9.85 -12.51 -26.84
N ALA A 204 -10.43 -11.34 -27.10
CA ALA A 204 -9.81 -10.05 -26.79
C ALA A 204 -9.66 -9.86 -25.27
N LEU A 205 -10.72 -10.12 -24.51
CA LEU A 205 -10.71 -10.08 -23.05
C LEU A 205 -9.64 -11.01 -22.44
N ALA A 206 -9.49 -12.23 -22.97
CA ALA A 206 -8.47 -13.18 -22.52
C ALA A 206 -7.03 -12.70 -22.74
N ARG A 207 -6.80 -11.79 -23.71
CA ARG A 207 -5.51 -11.14 -23.94
C ARG A 207 -5.35 -9.83 -23.17
N GLY A 208 -6.32 -9.47 -22.33
CA GLY A 208 -6.34 -8.21 -21.58
C GLY A 208 -6.83 -7.02 -22.38
N ASP A 209 -7.31 -7.20 -23.61
CA ASP A 209 -7.91 -6.13 -24.41
C ASP A 209 -9.38 -5.99 -24.04
N LEU A 210 -9.67 -5.04 -23.16
CA LEU A 210 -11.02 -4.75 -22.73
C LEU A 210 -11.69 -3.75 -23.67
N THR A 211 -11.08 -3.28 -24.76
CA THR A 211 -11.63 -2.20 -25.62
C THR A 211 -12.75 -2.69 -26.54
N HIS A 212 -12.80 -4.00 -26.78
CA HIS A 212 -13.77 -4.62 -27.67
C HIS A 212 -15.12 -4.86 -26.99
N GLU A 213 -16.19 -4.70 -27.76
CA GLU A 213 -17.55 -4.96 -27.31
C GLU A 213 -18.36 -5.69 -28.38
N VAL A 214 -19.40 -6.40 -27.94
CA VAL A 214 -20.40 -6.97 -28.83
C VAL A 214 -21.32 -5.83 -29.29
N SER A 215 -20.98 -5.21 -30.41
CA SER A 215 -21.62 -3.99 -30.91
C SER A 215 -22.93 -4.20 -31.66
N ARG A 216 -23.17 -5.41 -32.17
CA ARG A 216 -24.38 -5.75 -32.92
C ARG A 216 -25.50 -6.14 -31.96
N GLU A 217 -26.68 -5.54 -32.15
CA GLU A 217 -27.86 -5.89 -31.38
C GLU A 217 -28.44 -7.21 -31.87
N PHE A 218 -28.43 -8.22 -30.99
CA PHE A 218 -29.02 -9.53 -31.26
C PHE A 218 -30.45 -9.59 -30.68
N ARG A 219 -31.12 -10.73 -30.82
CA ARG A 219 -32.47 -10.94 -30.28
C ARG A 219 -32.50 -12.08 -29.28
N GLY A 220 -33.43 -12.01 -28.33
CA GLY A 220 -33.65 -13.06 -27.33
C GLY A 220 -32.40 -13.39 -26.55
N ALA A 221 -32.12 -14.70 -26.38
CA ALA A 221 -31.00 -15.20 -25.60
C ALA A 221 -29.61 -14.72 -26.09
N PHE A 222 -29.43 -14.52 -27.40
CA PHE A 222 -28.18 -14.01 -27.95
C PHE A 222 -27.90 -12.57 -27.57
N ASN A 223 -28.95 -11.75 -27.43
CA ASN A 223 -28.80 -10.39 -26.94
C ASN A 223 -28.37 -10.39 -25.47
N THR A 224 -29.00 -11.24 -24.66
CA THR A 224 -28.64 -11.42 -23.25
C THR A 224 -27.19 -11.88 -23.09
N LEU A 225 -26.70 -12.76 -23.97
CA LEU A 225 -25.30 -13.19 -23.97
C LEU A 225 -24.35 -12.01 -24.27
N GLY A 226 -24.60 -11.29 -25.37
CA GLY A 226 -23.78 -10.14 -25.75
C GLY A 226 -23.77 -9.04 -24.68
N SER A 227 -24.95 -8.71 -24.13
CA SER A 227 -25.06 -7.70 -23.07
C SER A 227 -24.38 -8.14 -21.77
N SER A 228 -24.44 -9.42 -21.41
CA SER A 228 -23.76 -9.94 -20.21
C SER A 228 -22.24 -9.88 -20.34
N ILE A 229 -21.70 -10.16 -21.53
CA ILE A 229 -20.26 -10.01 -21.82
C ILE A 229 -19.86 -8.54 -21.73
N ASN A 230 -20.60 -7.64 -22.41
CA ASN A 230 -20.30 -6.20 -22.36
C ASN A 230 -20.39 -5.66 -20.93
N HIS A 231 -21.38 -6.07 -20.14
CA HIS A 231 -21.51 -5.66 -18.74
C HIS A 231 -20.34 -6.18 -17.88
N SER A 232 -19.85 -7.39 -18.15
CA SER A 232 -18.67 -7.94 -17.46
C SER A 232 -17.41 -7.15 -17.80
N ILE A 233 -17.23 -6.77 -19.06
CA ILE A 233 -16.12 -5.93 -19.52
C ILE A 233 -16.18 -4.56 -18.83
N GLU A 234 -17.35 -3.94 -18.78
CA GLU A 234 -17.52 -2.63 -18.14
C GLU A 234 -17.22 -2.69 -16.64
N ASN A 235 -17.70 -3.71 -15.94
CA ASN A 235 -17.39 -3.91 -14.53
C ASN A 235 -15.88 -4.13 -14.30
N LEU A 236 -15.21 -4.92 -15.15
CA LEU A 236 -13.77 -5.11 -15.07
C LEU A 236 -12.98 -3.83 -15.38
N ARG A 237 -13.38 -3.05 -16.40
CA ARG A 237 -12.79 -1.74 -16.70
C ARG A 237 -12.94 -0.80 -15.51
N GLY A 238 -14.12 -0.75 -14.89
CA GLY A 238 -14.38 0.05 -13.71
C GLY A 238 -13.49 -0.33 -12.52
N LEU A 239 -13.39 -1.62 -12.20
CA LEU A 239 -12.53 -2.13 -11.13
C LEU A 239 -11.04 -1.84 -11.39
N LEU A 240 -10.56 -2.09 -12.61
CA LEU A 240 -9.16 -1.80 -13.00
C LEU A 240 -8.87 -0.29 -12.96
N GLY A 241 -9.83 0.54 -13.36
CA GLY A 241 -9.73 2.00 -13.24
C GLY A 241 -9.62 2.47 -11.79
N GLN A 242 -10.41 1.90 -10.87
CA GLN A 242 -10.32 2.20 -9.43
C GLN A 242 -9.00 1.73 -8.82
N ILE A 243 -8.47 0.58 -9.25
CA ILE A 243 -7.15 0.09 -8.82
C ILE A 243 -6.06 1.05 -9.31
N GLN A 244 -6.13 1.51 -10.56
CA GLN A 244 -5.17 2.48 -11.11
C GLN A 244 -5.17 3.79 -10.33
N GLU A 245 -6.35 4.33 -10.02
CA GLU A 245 -6.49 5.55 -9.21
C GLU A 245 -5.96 5.33 -7.77
N SER A 246 -6.30 4.20 -7.16
CA SER A 246 -5.83 3.86 -5.81
C SER A 246 -4.31 3.71 -5.76
N ALA A 247 -3.70 3.09 -6.77
CA ALA A 247 -2.25 2.96 -6.87
C ALA A 247 -1.56 4.34 -7.01
N ALA A 248 -2.11 5.23 -7.84
CA ALA A 248 -1.61 6.59 -7.97
C ALA A 248 -1.68 7.37 -6.64
N ASN A 249 -2.80 7.24 -5.92
CA ASN A 249 -2.97 7.86 -4.60
C ASN A 249 -1.97 7.29 -3.58
N ILE A 250 -1.72 5.98 -3.58
CA ILE A 250 -0.71 5.35 -2.70
C ILE A 250 0.70 5.86 -3.03
N SER A 251 1.07 5.94 -4.32
CA SER A 251 2.39 6.46 -4.72
C SER A 251 2.55 7.93 -4.32
N GLN A 252 1.51 8.76 -4.49
CA GLN A 252 1.55 10.14 -4.01
C GLN A 252 1.75 10.20 -2.50
N ALA A 253 0.94 9.47 -1.72
CA ALA A 253 1.05 9.44 -0.26
C ALA A 253 2.41 8.92 0.22
N ALA A 254 2.98 7.92 -0.46
CA ALA A 254 4.32 7.41 -0.17
C ALA A 254 5.42 8.46 -0.40
N ASN A 255 5.30 9.26 -1.47
CA ASN A 255 6.24 10.36 -1.73
C ASN A 255 6.11 11.48 -0.68
N GLU A 256 4.89 11.87 -0.31
CA GLU A 256 4.63 12.85 0.75
C GLU A 256 5.18 12.37 2.11
N LEU A 257 5.02 11.09 2.44
CA LEU A 257 5.63 10.50 3.63
C LEU A 257 7.16 10.52 3.58
N ASN A 258 7.77 10.29 2.40
CA ASN A 258 9.21 10.30 2.26
C ASN A 258 9.80 11.72 2.44
N GLU A 259 9.13 12.74 1.91
CA GLU A 259 9.46 14.15 2.18
C GLU A 259 9.30 14.48 3.67
N GLY A 260 8.20 14.04 4.28
CA GLY A 260 7.94 14.20 5.71
C GLY A 260 9.03 13.54 6.58
N ASN A 261 9.46 12.34 6.23
CA ASN A 261 10.54 11.63 6.92
C ASN A 261 11.89 12.33 6.76
N THR A 262 12.16 12.89 5.58
CA THR A 262 13.40 13.67 5.35
C THR A 262 13.42 14.91 6.27
N ASN A 263 12.29 15.60 6.41
CA ASN A 263 12.17 16.72 7.34
C ASN A 263 12.33 16.27 8.81
N LEU A 264 11.68 15.17 9.19
CA LEU A 264 11.79 14.61 10.53
C LEU A 264 13.23 14.18 10.86
N SER A 265 13.95 13.61 9.89
CA SER A 265 15.38 13.28 10.01
C SER A 265 16.21 14.52 10.34
N SER A 266 16.06 15.59 9.55
CA SER A 266 16.78 16.85 9.76
C SER A 266 16.49 17.44 11.15
N ARG A 267 15.23 17.43 11.59
CA ARG A 267 14.84 17.91 12.92
C ARG A 267 15.39 17.04 14.05
N THR A 268 15.48 15.73 13.83
CA THR A 268 16.04 14.78 14.80
C THR A 268 17.55 15.01 14.94
N GLU A 269 18.26 15.28 13.84
CA GLU A 269 19.68 15.65 13.85
C GLU A 269 19.92 17.00 14.56
N GLU A 270 19.10 18.02 14.26
CA GLU A 270 19.15 19.31 14.97
C GLU A 270 18.87 19.15 16.47
N GLN A 271 17.89 18.32 16.83
CA GLN A 271 17.56 18.03 18.22
C GLN A 271 18.71 17.30 18.94
N ALA A 272 19.36 16.35 18.27
CA ALA A 272 20.55 15.67 18.81
C ALA A 272 21.67 16.68 19.12
N ALA A 273 21.97 17.59 18.19
CA ALA A 273 22.98 18.63 18.40
C ALA A 273 22.61 19.58 19.56
N ALA A 274 21.33 19.96 19.66
CA ALA A 274 20.83 20.79 20.77
C ALA A 274 20.92 20.06 22.12
N LEU A 275 20.71 18.74 22.15
CA LEU A 275 20.85 17.92 23.36
C LEU A 275 22.32 17.78 23.77
N GLU A 276 23.24 17.59 22.83
CA GLU A 276 24.69 17.57 23.13
C GLU A 276 25.15 18.88 23.78
N GLN A 277 24.74 20.02 23.23
CA GLN A 277 25.05 21.33 23.81
C GLN A 277 24.39 21.52 25.19
N SER A 278 23.15 21.05 25.35
CA SER A 278 22.43 21.13 26.62
C SER A 278 23.09 20.27 27.69
N ALA A 279 23.52 19.06 27.34
CA ALA A 279 24.26 18.17 28.22
C ALA A 279 25.58 18.80 28.68
N ALA A 280 26.35 19.37 27.75
CA ALA A 280 27.60 20.08 28.10
C ALA A 280 27.34 21.27 29.05
N THR A 281 26.26 22.03 28.82
CA THR A 281 25.88 23.15 29.69
C THR A 281 25.45 22.66 31.09
N VAL A 282 24.74 21.53 31.17
CA VAL A 282 24.34 20.90 32.43
C VAL A 282 25.56 20.41 33.21
N GLU A 283 26.56 19.82 32.54
CA GLU A 283 27.82 19.44 33.19
C GLU A 283 28.59 20.65 33.74
N GLU A 284 28.69 21.73 32.95
CA GLU A 284 29.34 22.98 33.38
C GLU A 284 28.61 23.63 34.56
N LEU A 285 27.27 23.68 34.52
CA LEU A 285 26.44 24.17 35.63
C LEU A 285 26.61 23.30 36.88
N THR A 286 26.63 21.97 36.73
CA THR A 286 26.85 21.04 37.86
C THR A 286 28.20 21.32 38.52
N SER A 287 29.26 21.50 37.72
CA SER A 287 30.59 21.85 38.23
C SER A 287 30.58 23.18 38.99
N THR A 288 29.96 24.21 38.41
CA THR A 288 29.90 25.55 39.00
C THR A 288 29.11 25.57 40.31
N VAL A 289 27.98 24.86 40.38
CA VAL A 289 27.15 24.76 41.60
C VAL A 289 27.90 24.00 42.71
N ARG A 290 28.59 22.90 42.38
CA ARG A 290 29.45 22.20 43.35
C ARG A 290 30.57 23.09 43.86
N GLN A 291 31.19 23.88 42.98
CA GLN A 291 32.23 24.83 43.37
C GLN A 291 31.67 25.94 44.28
N ASN A 292 30.46 26.45 44.01
CA ASN A 292 29.79 27.43 44.86
C ASN A 292 29.49 26.87 46.25
N ALA A 293 29.00 25.64 46.35
CA ALA A 293 28.76 24.96 47.63
C ALA A 293 30.08 24.82 48.43
N ALA A 294 31.17 24.42 47.77
CA ALA A 294 32.48 24.31 48.40
C ALA A 294 33.03 25.68 48.86
N ASN A 295 32.90 26.72 48.03
CA ASN A 295 33.30 28.08 48.35
C ASN A 295 32.49 28.64 49.53
N ALA A 296 31.18 28.36 49.58
CA ALA A 296 30.33 28.74 50.71
C ALA A 296 30.78 28.04 51.99
N ALA A 297 31.04 26.73 51.96
CA ALA A 297 31.57 26.01 53.11
C ALA A 297 32.91 26.59 53.60
N GLN A 298 33.83 26.92 52.68
CA GLN A 298 35.11 27.55 53.01
C GLN A 298 34.93 28.96 53.60
N ALA A 299 34.04 29.78 53.01
CA ALA A 299 33.74 31.11 53.50
C ALA A 299 33.14 31.07 54.92
N ASN A 300 32.30 30.08 55.20
CA ASN A 300 31.71 29.89 56.54
C ASN A 300 32.80 29.58 57.59
N GLN A 301 33.77 28.72 57.24
CA GLN A 301 34.92 28.44 58.11
C GLN A 301 35.75 29.68 58.39
N LEU A 302 36.02 30.50 57.36
CA LEU A 302 36.77 31.75 57.50
C LEU A 302 36.01 32.77 58.36
N ALA A 303 34.69 32.89 58.17
CA ALA A 303 33.83 33.76 58.97
C ALA A 303 33.82 33.33 60.44
N SER A 304 33.69 32.02 60.72
CA SER A 304 33.80 31.48 62.08
C SER A 304 35.15 31.79 62.72
N ALA A 305 36.25 31.57 62.00
CA ALA A 305 37.59 31.87 62.50
C ALA A 305 37.82 33.37 62.74
N ALA A 306 37.25 34.24 61.91
CA ALA A 306 37.29 35.69 62.09
C ALA A 306 36.49 36.12 63.32
N ARG A 307 35.31 35.51 63.54
CA ARG A 307 34.48 35.72 64.73
C ARG A 307 35.22 35.32 66.00
N ASP A 308 35.84 34.15 66.05
CA ASP A 308 36.61 33.68 67.22
C ASP A 308 37.80 34.60 67.54
N LYS A 309 38.42 35.20 66.52
CA LYS A 309 39.48 36.20 66.71
C LYS A 309 38.91 37.53 67.25
N ALA A 310 37.76 37.96 66.75
CA ALA A 310 37.10 39.17 67.21
C ALA A 310 36.58 39.04 68.66
N GLU A 311 36.02 37.87 69.03
CA GLU A 311 35.60 37.56 70.41
C GLU A 311 36.79 37.63 71.37
N ARG A 312 37.91 36.96 71.05
CA ARG A 312 39.16 37.07 71.83
C ARG A 312 39.71 38.49 71.89
N GLY A 313 39.60 39.25 70.80
CA GLY A 313 39.95 40.67 70.77
C GLY A 313 39.09 41.50 71.72
N GLY A 314 37.79 41.20 71.77
CA GLY A 314 36.83 41.79 72.70
C GLY A 314 37.21 41.53 74.16
N ASP A 315 37.62 40.31 74.50
CA ASP A 315 38.08 39.96 75.85
C ASP A 315 39.33 40.76 76.26
N VAL A 316 40.29 40.92 75.34
CA VAL A 316 41.50 41.72 75.58
C VAL A 316 41.15 43.19 75.82
N VAL A 317 40.24 43.75 75.03
CA VAL A 317 39.76 45.12 75.21
C VAL A 317 39.01 45.28 76.53
N SER A 318 38.17 44.33 76.91
CA SER A 318 37.47 44.34 78.21
C SER A 318 38.45 44.41 79.38
N ARG A 319 39.50 43.58 79.34
CA ARG A 319 40.59 43.62 80.34
C ARG A 319 41.36 44.94 80.32
N ALA A 320 41.52 45.56 79.15
CA ALA A 320 42.16 46.87 79.03
C ALA A 320 41.29 47.99 79.63
N VAL A 321 39.97 47.95 79.47
CA VAL A 321 39.03 48.88 80.14
C VAL A 321 39.15 48.76 81.65
N GLU A 322 39.16 47.54 82.19
CA GLU A 322 39.34 47.30 83.63
C GLU A 322 40.68 47.87 84.15
N ALA A 323 41.76 47.65 83.41
CA ALA A 323 43.08 48.20 83.75
C ALA A 323 43.10 49.74 83.71
N MET A 324 42.49 50.36 82.70
CA MET A 324 42.38 51.82 82.61
C MET A 324 41.53 52.40 83.75
N ALA A 325 40.44 51.73 84.12
CA ALA A 325 39.62 52.12 85.27
C ALA A 325 40.41 52.07 86.58
N ALA A 326 41.22 51.02 86.78
CA ALA A 326 42.11 50.91 87.94
C ALA A 326 43.20 52.02 87.95
N ILE A 327 43.77 52.37 86.79
CA ILE A 327 44.71 53.48 86.65
C ILE A 327 44.05 54.82 86.98
N ASN A 328 42.80 55.04 86.53
CA ASN A 328 42.03 56.24 86.82
C ASN A 328 41.76 56.39 88.32
N ASP A 329 41.34 55.30 88.98
CA ASP A 329 41.12 55.28 90.45
C ASP A 329 42.44 55.55 91.21
N SER A 330 43.53 54.90 90.81
CA SER A 330 44.85 55.13 91.42
C SER A 330 45.31 56.59 91.24
N SER A 331 45.06 57.20 90.09
CA SER A 331 45.46 58.58 89.80
C SER A 331 44.63 59.59 90.58
N ARG A 332 43.33 59.32 90.82
CA ARG A 332 42.50 60.10 91.75
C ARG A 332 43.02 60.04 93.18
N ARG A 333 43.34 58.83 93.68
CA ARG A 333 43.91 58.67 95.03
C ARG A 333 45.23 59.42 95.19
N ILE A 334 46.09 59.41 94.17
CA ILE A 334 47.32 60.23 94.18
C ILE A 334 46.95 61.71 94.26
N GLY A 335 45.97 62.18 93.48
CA GLY A 335 45.48 63.55 93.54
C GLY A 335 45.02 63.98 94.93
N ASP A 336 44.29 63.10 95.63
CA ASP A 336 43.83 63.34 97.02
C ASP A 336 45.01 63.42 98.00
N ILE A 337 45.99 62.51 97.89
CA ILE A 337 47.22 62.53 98.71
C ILE A 337 48.00 63.84 98.50
N ILE A 338 48.16 64.28 97.25
CA ILE A 338 48.82 65.56 96.95
C ILE A 338 48.03 66.74 97.53
N GLY A 339 46.70 66.66 97.55
CA GLY A 339 45.85 67.62 98.26
C GLY A 339 46.16 67.72 99.75
N VAL A 340 46.32 66.58 100.43
CA VAL A 340 46.72 66.54 101.84
C VAL A 340 48.14 67.10 102.04
N ILE A 341 49.08 66.81 101.13
CA ILE A 341 50.45 67.35 101.21
C ILE A 341 50.46 68.88 101.05
N ASP A 342 49.66 69.43 100.15
CA ASP A 342 49.48 70.89 99.99
C ASP A 342 48.91 71.53 101.27
N GLU A 343 47.93 70.87 101.90
CA GLU A 343 47.37 71.30 103.18
C GLU A 343 48.41 71.27 104.31
N ILE A 344 49.20 70.19 104.42
CA ILE A 344 50.30 70.07 105.39
C ILE A 344 51.32 71.18 105.16
N ALA A 345 51.69 71.47 103.91
CA ALA A 345 52.61 72.55 103.56
C ALA A 345 52.05 73.92 103.96
N PHE A 346 50.76 74.17 103.74
CA PHE A 346 50.09 75.40 104.16
C PHE A 346 50.06 75.56 105.69
N GLN A 347 49.69 74.50 106.42
CA GLN A 347 49.70 74.49 107.89
C GLN A 347 51.12 74.71 108.44
N THR A 348 52.13 74.08 107.84
CA THR A 348 53.55 74.25 108.21
C THR A 348 54.03 75.68 107.97
N ASN A 349 53.60 76.31 106.87
CA ASN A 349 53.89 77.71 106.57
C ASN A 349 53.24 78.67 107.59
N LEU A 350 52.01 78.39 108.05
CA LEU A 350 51.35 79.16 109.11
C LEU A 350 52.03 78.97 110.49
N LEU A 351 52.40 77.74 110.84
CA LEU A 351 53.15 77.43 112.06
C LEU A 351 54.51 78.14 112.08
N ALA A 352 55.23 78.11 110.95
CA ALA A 352 56.51 78.78 110.79
C ALA A 352 56.38 80.30 110.87
N LEU A 353 55.31 80.88 110.32
CA LEU A 353 54.99 82.30 110.46
C LEU A 353 54.75 82.67 111.94
N ASN A 354 53.92 81.90 112.64
CA ASN A 354 53.66 82.11 114.06
C ASN A 354 54.94 82.00 114.89
N ALA A 355 55.80 81.01 114.60
CA ALA A 355 57.10 80.85 115.25
C ALA A 355 58.06 82.02 114.95
N ALA A 356 58.09 82.52 113.72
CA ALA A 356 58.90 83.69 113.36
C ALA A 356 58.43 84.97 114.06
N VAL A 357 57.11 85.14 114.23
CA VAL A 357 56.51 86.26 114.99
C VAL A 357 56.86 86.17 116.47
N GLU A 358 56.73 84.99 117.09
CA GLU A 358 57.07 84.80 118.51
C GLU A 358 58.59 84.93 118.76
N ALA A 359 59.42 84.49 117.80
CA ALA A 359 60.86 84.69 117.83
C ALA A 359 61.25 86.18 117.72
N ALA A 360 60.54 86.96 116.89
CA ALA A 360 60.72 88.42 116.83
C ALA A 360 60.26 89.11 118.13
N ARG A 361 59.24 88.57 118.79
CA ARG A 361 58.72 89.06 120.08
C ARG A 361 59.69 88.82 121.25
N ALA A 362 60.50 87.76 121.19
CA ALA A 362 61.51 87.41 122.19
C ALA A 362 62.84 88.19 122.07
N GLY A 363 62.97 89.11 121.10
CA GLY A 363 64.14 89.98 120.95
C GLY A 363 65.45 89.22 120.64
N ASP A 364 66.56 89.60 121.27
CA ASP A 364 67.89 89.02 120.99
C ASP A 364 68.00 87.52 121.33
N GLN A 365 67.18 87.00 122.24
CA GLN A 365 67.15 85.57 122.60
C GLN A 365 66.44 84.69 121.55
N GLY A 366 65.62 85.30 120.67
CA GLY A 366 64.85 84.61 119.63
C GLY A 366 65.54 84.49 118.28
N ARG A 367 66.72 85.11 118.10
CA ARG A 367 67.42 85.22 116.80
C ARG A 367 67.68 83.87 116.11
N GLY A 368 68.13 82.86 116.86
CA GLY A 368 68.36 81.51 116.31
C GLY A 368 67.06 80.82 115.89
N PHE A 369 65.99 80.99 116.67
CA PHE A 369 64.66 80.46 116.35
C PHE A 369 64.02 81.16 115.14
N ALA A 370 64.25 82.47 114.95
CA ALA A 370 63.74 83.22 113.80
C ALA A 370 64.34 82.74 112.47
N VAL A 371 65.64 82.37 112.46
CA VAL A 371 66.30 81.80 111.29
C VAL A 371 65.72 80.43 110.95
N VAL A 372 65.57 79.55 111.94
CA VAL A 372 64.96 78.22 111.73
C VAL A 372 63.51 78.36 111.27
N ALA A 373 62.72 79.25 111.85
CA ALA A 373 61.35 79.50 111.44
C ALA A 373 61.26 80.03 109.99
N THR A 374 62.20 80.87 109.55
CA THR A 374 62.27 81.34 108.16
C THR A 374 62.64 80.20 107.21
N GLU A 375 63.56 79.32 107.60
CA GLU A 375 63.96 78.16 106.77
C GLU A 375 62.82 77.13 106.65
N VAL A 376 62.12 76.84 107.75
CA VAL A 376 60.92 75.99 107.75
C VAL A 376 59.82 76.59 106.87
N ARG A 377 59.64 77.93 106.91
CA ARG A 377 58.69 78.64 106.05
C ARG A 377 59.05 78.51 104.57
N ASN A 378 60.31 78.72 104.22
CA ASN A 378 60.81 78.56 102.84
C ASN A 378 60.63 77.10 102.36
N LEU A 379 60.91 76.11 103.20
CA LEU A 379 60.69 74.69 102.88
C LEU A 379 59.21 74.37 102.66
N ALA A 380 58.33 74.93 103.50
CA ALA A 380 56.89 74.79 103.37
C ALA A 380 56.36 75.43 102.07
N GLN A 381 56.84 76.63 101.70
CA GLN A 381 56.49 77.27 100.44
C GLN A 381 57.00 76.47 99.22
N ARG A 382 58.22 75.93 99.29
CA ARG A 382 58.76 75.02 98.24
C ARG A 382 57.94 73.74 98.13
N SER A 383 57.51 73.17 99.25
CA SER A 383 56.69 71.95 99.28
C SER A 383 55.29 72.20 98.69
N ALA A 384 54.66 73.33 99.01
CA ALA A 384 53.39 73.76 98.41
C ALA A 384 53.53 74.01 96.89
N GLY A 385 54.63 74.64 96.46
CA GLY A 385 54.95 74.82 95.03
C GLY A 385 55.05 73.50 94.28
N ALA A 386 55.83 72.55 94.81
CA ALA A 386 55.98 71.21 94.24
C ALA A 386 54.66 70.42 94.26
N ALA A 387 53.89 70.49 95.35
CA ALA A 387 52.57 69.86 95.43
C ALA A 387 51.62 70.40 94.36
N LYS A 388 51.63 71.71 94.11
CA LYS A 388 50.80 72.35 93.07
C LYS A 388 51.21 71.93 91.65
N GLU A 389 52.50 71.79 91.38
CA GLU A 389 53.01 71.25 90.10
C GLU A 389 52.59 69.79 89.90
N ILE A 390 52.77 68.92 90.91
CA ILE A 390 52.33 67.52 90.84
C ILE A 390 50.80 67.45 90.67
N LYS A 391 50.04 68.29 91.37
CA LYS A 391 48.57 68.36 91.21
C LYS A 391 48.16 68.70 89.78
N SER A 392 48.90 69.59 89.10
CA SER A 392 48.69 69.87 87.68
C SER A 392 48.99 68.66 86.81
N LEU A 393 50.13 67.98 87.01
CA LEU A 393 50.51 66.79 86.25
C LEU A 393 49.53 65.62 86.44
N ILE A 394 48.99 65.44 87.64
CA ILE A 394 47.98 64.42 87.94
C ILE A 394 46.64 64.78 87.28
N ARG A 395 46.25 66.05 87.27
CA ARG A 395 45.06 66.49 86.54
C ARG A 395 45.19 66.22 85.04
N ASP A 396 46.33 66.54 84.44
CA ASP A 396 46.60 66.27 83.02
C ASP A 396 46.65 64.76 82.74
N SER A 397 47.23 63.97 83.65
CA SER A 397 47.26 62.50 83.53
C SER A 397 45.86 61.89 83.61
N ASN A 398 45.01 62.38 84.52
CA ASN A 398 43.60 61.97 84.61
C ASN A 398 42.85 62.24 83.31
N ALA A 399 43.04 63.42 82.70
CA ALA A 399 42.41 63.73 81.42
C ALA A 399 42.85 62.77 80.31
N ARG A 400 44.15 62.42 80.24
CA ARG A 400 44.67 61.45 79.26
C ARG A 400 44.16 60.02 79.50
N VAL A 401 44.03 59.61 80.76
CA VAL A 401 43.49 58.29 81.12
C VAL A 401 42.00 58.22 80.80
N ASP A 402 41.25 59.30 81.02
CA ASP A 402 39.82 59.39 80.68
C ASP A 402 39.60 59.28 79.16
N ASP A 403 40.37 60.04 78.37
CA ASP A 403 40.38 59.93 76.91
C ASP A 403 40.78 58.52 76.44
N GLY A 404 41.81 57.93 77.05
CA GLY A 404 42.23 56.55 76.79
C GLY A 404 41.13 55.54 77.10
N THR A 405 40.42 55.70 78.22
CA THR A 405 39.29 54.85 78.61
C THR A 405 38.17 54.93 77.57
N ARG A 406 37.82 56.14 77.12
CA ARG A 406 36.84 56.36 76.04
C ARG A 406 37.23 55.67 74.74
N LEU A 407 38.49 55.77 74.32
CA LEU A 407 38.97 55.14 73.08
C LEU A 407 38.94 53.62 73.15
N VAL A 408 39.32 53.04 74.29
CA VAL A 408 39.30 51.59 74.51
C VAL A 408 37.86 51.07 74.57
N ASP A 409 36.96 51.77 75.26
CA ASP A 409 35.53 51.43 75.32
C ASP A 409 34.87 51.51 73.94
N HIS A 410 35.17 52.56 73.16
CA HIS A 410 34.72 52.67 71.78
C HIS A 410 35.23 51.51 70.92
N SER A 411 36.51 51.15 71.04
CA SER A 411 37.09 49.99 70.34
C SER A 411 36.39 48.68 70.70
N GLY A 412 35.99 48.51 71.97
CA GLY A 412 35.22 47.36 72.43
C GLY A 412 33.83 47.29 71.80
N ASN A 413 33.14 48.42 71.67
CA ASN A 413 31.86 48.49 70.98
C ASN A 413 31.98 48.19 69.49
N THR A 414 33.01 48.71 68.80
CA THR A 414 33.28 48.38 67.39
C THR A 414 33.53 46.87 67.19
N LEU A 415 34.23 46.21 68.10
CA LEU A 415 34.43 44.75 68.04
C LEU A 415 33.11 43.97 68.20
N LYS A 416 32.21 44.41 69.09
CA LYS A 416 30.87 43.81 69.22
C LYS A 416 30.04 43.96 67.95
N GLU A 417 30.13 45.11 67.28
CA GLU A 417 29.48 45.33 65.98
C GLU A 417 30.07 44.39 64.91
N ILE A 418 31.40 44.24 64.84
CA ILE A 418 32.07 43.30 63.93
C ILE A 418 31.57 41.87 64.15
N ILE A 419 31.52 41.39 65.40
CA ILE A 419 31.03 40.04 65.73
C ILE A 419 29.59 39.86 65.21
N THR A 420 28.74 40.87 65.42
CA THR A 420 27.34 40.84 64.96
C THR A 420 27.24 40.78 63.43
N GLN A 421 28.08 41.54 62.71
CA GLN A 421 28.10 41.52 61.24
C GLN A 421 28.67 40.22 60.68
N VAL A 422 29.74 39.69 61.27
CA VAL A 422 30.32 38.39 60.85
C VAL A 422 29.33 37.25 61.08
N LYS A 423 28.51 37.31 62.13
CA LYS A 423 27.41 36.37 62.33
C LYS A 423 26.40 36.43 61.19
N LYS A 424 25.94 37.62 60.79
CA LYS A 424 25.02 37.77 59.63
C LYS A 424 25.63 37.24 58.34
N VAL A 425 26.93 37.48 58.11
CA VAL A 425 27.64 36.92 56.95
C VAL A 425 27.64 35.40 56.98
N SER A 426 27.86 34.79 58.15
CA SER A 426 27.83 33.33 58.32
C SER A 426 26.44 32.76 58.04
N ASP A 427 25.38 33.44 58.49
CA ASP A 427 23.99 33.05 58.22
C ASP A 427 23.68 33.07 56.70
N ILE A 428 24.08 34.12 55.98
CA ILE A 428 23.92 34.22 54.51
C ILE A 428 24.70 33.11 53.80
N ILE A 429 25.91 32.81 54.24
CA ILE A 429 26.73 31.76 53.63
C ILE A 429 26.08 30.38 53.82
N ALA A 430 25.46 30.14 54.98
CA ALA A 430 24.71 28.90 55.22
C ALA A 430 23.50 28.78 54.28
N GLU A 431 22.77 29.88 54.04
CA GLU A 431 21.70 29.93 53.04
C GLU A 431 22.20 29.65 51.62
N ILE A 432 23.35 30.22 51.23
CA ILE A 432 23.96 29.96 49.91
C ILE A 432 24.34 28.48 49.77
N ALA A 433 24.92 27.87 50.81
CA ALA A 433 25.29 26.46 50.79
C ALA A 433 24.06 25.57 50.61
N ALA A 434 22.99 25.82 51.38
CA ALA A 434 21.73 25.09 51.27
C ALA A 434 21.08 25.25 49.89
N ALA A 435 21.02 26.49 49.36
CA ALA A 435 20.49 26.76 48.03
C ALA A 435 21.33 26.09 46.92
N SER A 436 22.65 26.03 47.08
CA SER A 436 23.53 25.36 46.11
C SER A 436 23.33 23.85 46.12
N GLU A 437 23.07 23.25 47.29
CA GLU A 437 22.78 21.82 47.40
C GLU A 437 21.41 21.45 46.78
N GLU A 438 20.41 22.31 46.96
CA GLU A 438 19.11 22.19 46.28
C GLU A 438 19.25 22.35 44.76
N GLN A 439 20.03 23.33 44.30
CA GLN A 439 20.35 23.48 42.87
C GLN A 439 21.05 22.25 42.30
N ALA A 440 21.99 21.65 43.02
CA ALA A 440 22.68 20.45 42.57
C ALA A 440 21.70 19.29 42.36
N SER A 441 20.75 19.10 43.29
CA SER A 441 19.68 18.10 43.14
C SER A 441 18.75 18.42 41.96
N GLY A 442 18.37 19.69 41.76
CA GLY A 442 17.56 20.12 40.62
C GLY A 442 18.26 19.88 39.27
N ILE A 443 19.57 20.13 39.20
CA ILE A 443 20.37 19.88 37.99
C ILE A 443 20.47 18.37 37.71
N GLU A 444 20.55 17.53 38.73
CA GLU A 444 20.56 16.07 38.56
C GLU A 444 19.25 15.56 37.92
N GLN A 445 18.10 16.15 38.29
CA GLN A 445 16.82 15.87 37.62
C GLN A 445 16.81 16.35 36.16
N VAL A 446 17.36 17.55 35.89
CA VAL A 446 17.51 18.05 34.51
C VAL A 446 18.39 17.10 33.69
N ASN A 447 19.49 16.60 34.25
CA ASN A 447 20.38 15.67 33.59
C ASN A 447 19.66 14.35 33.23
N GLN A 448 18.82 13.82 34.12
CA GLN A 448 17.97 12.66 33.82
C GLN A 448 16.98 12.94 32.68
N ALA A 449 16.37 14.13 32.67
CA ALA A 449 15.45 14.53 31.60
C ALA A 449 16.16 14.66 30.24
N VAL A 450 17.38 15.22 30.21
CA VAL A 450 18.23 15.26 29.00
C VAL A 450 18.56 13.85 28.52
N GLY A 451 18.89 12.92 29.42
CA GLY A 451 19.11 11.51 29.06
C GLY A 451 17.87 10.82 28.47
N GLN A 452 16.68 11.10 28.99
CA GLN A 452 15.42 10.60 28.41
C GLN A 452 15.15 11.21 27.02
N MET A 453 15.43 12.50 26.84
CA MET A 453 15.30 13.16 25.54
C MET A 453 16.29 12.60 24.51
N ASP A 454 17.50 12.25 24.91
CA ASP A 454 18.48 11.58 24.04
C ASP A 454 17.96 10.21 23.59
N GLN A 455 17.46 9.40 24.53
CA GLN A 455 16.86 8.11 24.20
C GLN A 455 15.68 8.25 23.21
N MET A 456 14.80 9.24 23.41
CA MET A 456 13.71 9.53 22.48
C MET A 456 14.22 10.00 21.11
N THR A 457 15.29 10.79 21.08
CA THR A 457 15.92 11.25 19.84
C THR A 457 16.49 10.08 19.04
N GLN A 458 17.13 9.12 19.70
CA GLN A 458 17.60 7.88 19.08
C GLN A 458 16.44 7.01 18.58
N GLN A 459 15.35 6.89 19.34
CA GLN A 459 14.14 6.20 18.88
C GLN A 459 13.51 6.89 17.67
N ASN A 460 13.47 8.22 17.65
CA ASN A 460 12.97 8.97 16.49
C ASN A 460 13.83 8.71 15.26
N ALA A 461 15.15 8.64 15.39
CA ALA A 461 16.04 8.29 14.27
C ALA A 461 15.74 6.89 13.73
N ALA A 462 15.56 5.89 14.61
CA ALA A 462 15.17 4.55 14.20
C ALA A 462 13.77 4.51 13.54
N LEU A 463 12.82 5.28 14.07
CA LEU A 463 11.48 5.40 13.50
C LEU A 463 11.50 6.06 12.11
N VAL A 464 12.36 7.06 11.91
CA VAL A 464 12.58 7.70 10.60
C VAL A 464 13.09 6.69 9.58
N GLU A 465 14.07 5.86 9.94
CA GLU A 465 14.58 4.80 9.05
C GLU A 465 13.49 3.76 8.73
N GLN A 466 12.75 3.31 9.73
CA GLN A 466 11.65 2.35 9.56
C GLN A 466 10.53 2.93 8.68
N ALA A 467 10.15 4.19 8.91
CA ALA A 467 9.14 4.87 8.13
C ALA A 467 9.60 5.09 6.69
N ALA A 468 10.88 5.41 6.46
CA ALA A 468 11.44 5.56 5.11
C ALA A 468 11.39 4.23 4.35
N ALA A 469 11.75 3.13 5.01
CA ALA A 469 11.63 1.78 4.43
C ALA A 469 10.17 1.41 4.12
N ALA A 470 9.24 1.73 5.01
CA ALA A 470 7.80 1.49 4.80
C ALA A 470 7.26 2.30 3.61
N SER A 471 7.59 3.60 3.53
CA SER A 471 7.20 4.46 2.41
C SER A 471 7.77 3.97 1.08
N ALA A 472 9.03 3.54 1.05
CA ALA A 472 9.64 2.95 -0.15
C ALA A 472 8.92 1.66 -0.57
N SER A 473 8.54 0.81 0.38
CA SER A 473 7.75 -0.40 0.09
C SER A 473 6.35 -0.07 -0.44
N LEU A 474 5.70 0.99 0.05
CA LEU A 474 4.39 1.43 -0.46
C LEU A 474 4.49 1.94 -1.89
N ASP A 475 5.53 2.73 -2.21
CA ASP A 475 5.77 3.19 -3.59
C ASP A 475 6.03 2.01 -4.54
N ASP A 476 6.82 1.01 -4.13
CA ASP A 476 7.04 -0.18 -4.94
C ASP A 476 5.75 -0.98 -5.17
N GLN A 477 4.93 -1.17 -4.13
CA GLN A 477 3.62 -1.83 -4.24
C GLN A 477 2.68 -1.09 -5.19
N ALA A 478 2.63 0.24 -5.11
CA ALA A 478 1.86 1.06 -6.04
C ALA A 478 2.34 0.88 -7.49
N ARG A 479 3.66 0.91 -7.73
CA ARG A 479 4.24 0.67 -9.07
C ARG A 479 3.99 -0.75 -9.59
N ILE A 480 3.91 -1.75 -8.70
CA ILE A 480 3.54 -3.12 -9.07
C ILE A 480 2.08 -3.14 -9.54
N LEU A 481 1.15 -2.52 -8.79
CA LEU A 481 -0.26 -2.44 -9.18
C LEU A 481 -0.43 -1.72 -10.51
N GLU A 482 0.24 -0.59 -10.72
CA GLU A 482 0.22 0.12 -12.00
C GLU A 482 0.70 -0.74 -13.18
N ARG A 483 1.77 -1.53 -12.98
CA ARG A 483 2.27 -2.46 -14.01
C ARG A 483 1.29 -3.58 -14.29
N LEU A 484 0.66 -4.15 -13.25
CA LEU A 484 -0.34 -5.21 -13.40
C LEU A 484 -1.56 -4.71 -14.18
N VAL A 485 -2.05 -3.51 -13.88
CA VAL A 485 -3.17 -2.90 -14.62
C VAL A 485 -2.78 -2.55 -16.06
N ARG A 486 -1.52 -2.15 -16.30
CA ARG A 486 -1.02 -1.82 -17.65
C ARG A 486 -1.02 -3.01 -18.63
N ASN A 487 -1.07 -4.24 -18.12
CA ASN A 487 -1.25 -5.42 -18.97
C ASN A 487 -2.66 -5.50 -19.58
N PHE A 488 -3.60 -4.68 -19.11
CA PHE A 488 -4.95 -4.58 -19.63
C PHE A 488 -5.13 -3.28 -20.42
N ASP A 489 -5.64 -3.37 -21.64
CA ASP A 489 -6.03 -2.22 -22.43
C ASP A 489 -7.45 -1.80 -22.07
N LEU A 490 -7.56 -0.66 -21.39
CA LEU A 490 -8.82 -0.09 -20.92
C LEU A 490 -9.48 0.84 -21.95
N GLY A 491 -8.88 1.04 -23.13
CA GLY A 491 -9.44 1.90 -24.17
C GLY A 491 -9.41 3.39 -23.84
N ARG A 492 -8.67 3.75 -22.78
CA ARG A 492 -8.33 5.14 -22.51
C ARG A 492 -7.31 5.58 -23.54
N SER A 493 -7.79 6.19 -24.62
CA SER A 493 -7.03 7.13 -25.43
C SER A 493 -6.42 8.15 -24.48
N ASN A 494 -5.15 7.96 -24.16
CA ASN A 494 -4.37 8.84 -23.31
C ASN A 494 -4.38 10.26 -23.90
N PRO A 495 -5.11 11.25 -23.36
CA PRO A 495 -4.92 12.63 -23.75
C PRO A 495 -3.73 13.14 -22.94
N GLY A 496 -2.50 12.83 -23.39
CA GLY A 496 -1.30 13.51 -22.89
C GLY A 496 -0.23 12.68 -22.18
N GLY A 497 0.16 11.51 -22.72
CA GLY A 497 1.47 10.91 -22.41
C GLY A 497 2.30 10.80 -23.69
N PRO A 498 3.57 11.23 -23.69
CA PRO A 498 4.36 11.35 -24.90
C PRO A 498 4.70 9.98 -25.47
N GLU A 499 4.67 9.91 -26.81
CA GLU A 499 5.11 8.77 -27.61
C GLU A 499 6.49 8.28 -27.17
N VAL A 500 6.57 6.97 -26.95
CA VAL A 500 7.83 6.24 -26.91
C VAL A 500 8.41 6.27 -28.32
N GLY A 501 9.34 7.19 -28.58
CA GLY A 501 9.94 7.34 -29.91
C GLY A 501 10.91 8.50 -30.05
N SER A 502 11.99 8.54 -29.27
CA SER A 502 13.32 9.00 -29.73
C SER A 502 14.35 8.94 -28.60
N GLU A 503 15.54 8.46 -28.95
CA GLU A 503 16.73 8.39 -28.11
C GLU A 503 17.01 9.71 -27.36
N PRO A 504 17.41 9.68 -26.09
CA PRO A 504 17.87 10.88 -25.41
C PRO A 504 19.25 11.27 -25.98
N LYS A 505 19.27 12.34 -26.77
CA LYS A 505 20.50 13.08 -27.05
C LYS A 505 21.09 13.61 -25.74
N ASP A 506 22.26 13.07 -25.47
CA ASP A 506 23.34 13.56 -24.62
C ASP A 506 23.21 15.05 -24.24
N LYS A 507 22.96 15.31 -22.95
CA LYS A 507 23.21 16.61 -22.31
C LYS A 507 24.23 16.40 -21.20
N PRO A 508 25.16 17.35 -21.02
CA PRO A 508 26.40 17.13 -20.31
C PRO A 508 26.18 16.85 -18.83
N ARG A 509 26.81 15.77 -18.37
CA ARG A 509 26.96 15.34 -16.98
C ARG A 509 27.48 16.51 -16.13
N ARG A 510 26.64 17.03 -15.22
CA ARG A 510 27.11 17.85 -14.10
C ARG A 510 27.94 16.97 -13.16
N GLU A 511 29.16 17.43 -12.88
CA GLU A 511 30.05 16.82 -11.90
C GLU A 511 29.40 16.76 -10.50
N PRO A 512 29.69 15.72 -9.71
CA PRO A 512 29.31 15.71 -8.30
C PRO A 512 30.12 16.77 -7.53
N PRO A 513 29.55 17.39 -6.48
CA PRO A 513 30.31 18.30 -5.63
C PRO A 513 31.43 17.55 -4.94
N LYS A 514 32.65 18.10 -5.00
CA LYS A 514 33.83 17.62 -4.28
C LYS A 514 33.50 17.54 -2.78
N LYS A 515 33.60 16.33 -2.21
CA LYS A 515 33.61 16.14 -0.76
C LYS A 515 34.75 16.96 -0.16
N ALA A 516 34.40 17.80 0.82
CA ALA A 516 35.34 18.48 1.70
C ALA A 516 36.22 17.44 2.43
N GLY A 517 37.47 17.81 2.67
CA GLY A 517 38.52 16.92 3.15
C GLY A 517 38.20 16.33 4.53
N ALA A 518 38.19 14.99 4.59
CA ALA A 518 38.36 14.28 5.84
C ALA A 518 39.84 14.35 6.24
N LEU A 519 40.12 15.11 7.30
CA LEU A 519 41.36 15.01 8.07
C LEU A 519 41.42 13.60 8.67
N ARG A 520 42.18 12.70 8.03
CA ARG A 520 42.60 11.44 8.65
C ARG A 520 43.69 11.73 9.68
N GLY A 521 43.28 11.89 10.94
CA GLY A 521 44.14 11.66 12.08
C GLY A 521 44.56 10.19 12.11
N THR A 522 45.86 9.96 12.12
CA THR A 522 46.48 8.65 12.27
C THR A 522 46.65 8.36 13.76
N SER A 523 46.13 7.23 14.23
CA SER A 523 46.66 6.52 15.40
C SER A 523 46.30 5.03 15.32
N PRO A 524 47.19 4.13 15.79
CA PRO A 524 47.23 2.75 15.35
C PRO A 524 46.35 1.84 16.24
N VAL A 525 45.67 0.89 15.60
CA VAL A 525 44.96 -0.21 16.28
C VAL A 525 45.94 -1.38 16.43
N MET A 526 46.15 -1.83 17.67
CA MET A 526 46.83 -3.08 18.03
C MET A 526 46.06 -4.30 17.50
N PRO A 527 46.75 -5.38 17.07
CA PRO A 527 46.09 -6.63 16.70
C PRO A 527 45.73 -7.46 17.95
N PRO A 528 44.65 -8.26 17.93
CA PRO A 528 44.35 -9.21 18.99
C PRO A 528 45.24 -10.47 18.86
N PRO A 529 45.45 -11.23 19.95
CA PRO A 529 46.31 -12.39 19.94
C PRO A 529 45.63 -13.58 19.25
N SER A 530 46.47 -14.36 18.56
CA SER A 530 46.18 -15.69 18.03
C SER A 530 45.78 -16.66 19.14
N ALA A 531 44.64 -17.34 18.97
CA ALA A 531 44.37 -18.61 19.63
C ALA A 531 44.21 -19.70 18.58
N SER A 532 44.97 -20.76 18.81
CA SER A 532 45.14 -21.97 18.04
C SER A 532 43.92 -22.89 18.08
N ASP A 533 43.74 -23.62 16.98
CA ASP A 533 43.31 -25.02 16.86
C ASP A 533 42.52 -25.66 18.01
N GLY A 534 41.35 -26.20 17.66
CA GLY A 534 40.86 -27.40 18.32
C GLY A 534 39.37 -27.70 18.19
N ARG A 535 39.06 -28.66 17.31
CA ARG A 535 38.00 -29.69 17.41
C ARG A 535 36.56 -29.21 17.15
N GLU A 536 35.96 -29.49 16.00
CA GLU A 536 35.28 -30.76 15.66
C GLU A 536 34.57 -31.40 16.85
N TRP A 537 33.24 -31.28 16.91
CA TRP A 537 32.34 -32.36 17.32
C TRP A 537 31.01 -32.22 16.56
N GLU A 538 30.70 -33.29 15.83
CA GLU A 538 29.41 -33.63 15.26
C GLU A 538 28.38 -34.03 16.35
N GLU A 539 27.13 -34.06 15.90
CA GLU A 539 26.00 -34.91 16.31
C GLU A 539 25.03 -34.47 17.44
N PHE A 540 23.75 -34.49 17.02
CA PHE A 540 22.49 -34.78 17.73
C PHE A 540 21.95 -33.86 18.83
#